data_AF-A0A1Y5EUJ2-F1
#
_entry.id   AF-A0A1Y5EUJ2-F1
#
_cell.length_a   1.000
_cell.length_b   1.000
_cell.length_c   1.000
_cell.angle_alpha   90.00
_cell.angle_beta   90.00
_cell.angle_gamma   90.00
#
_symmetry.space_group_name_H-M   'P 1'
#
loop_
_entity.id
_entity.type
_entity.pdbx_description
1 polymer ?
#
loop_
_entity_poly.entity_id
_entity_poly.type
_entity_poly.pdbx_seq_one_letter_code
_entity_poly.pdbx_strand_id
1 'polypeptide(L)'
;FSYAYLSLETGIGALILFAAVQISMIGINIVKGERPGGVQWLGIIISFSGFIYLLLPSLSSPSLKGFILMTLAGVAWGVYSLQAKETNAQNDSALTKTVRNFIWSIPFCLLLFVASLSINGTQQIKVQMMGLVLAVVSGAVTSGVGYAIWYQVVKQLNGTLASVSQLLVPVIATAMGISFLGEALDNHFIVATIMVLGGVMIVLVTPGRKE
;
A
#
# COMPACT_ATOMS: atom_id res chain seq x y z
N PHE A 1 1.20 -9.55 -3.65
CA PHE A 1 2.05 -8.59 -4.37
C PHE A 1 3.39 -9.21 -4.79
N SER A 2 4.12 -9.95 -3.92
CA SER A 2 5.46 -10.49 -4.25
C SER A 2 5.51 -11.32 -5.53
N TYR A 3 4.58 -12.24 -5.74
CA TYR A 3 4.49 -13.02 -6.99
C TYR A 3 4.09 -12.18 -8.21
N ALA A 4 3.36 -11.07 -8.02
CA ALA A 4 2.98 -10.21 -9.14
C ALA A 4 4.21 -9.54 -9.75
N TYR A 5 5.18 -9.13 -8.92
CA TYR A 5 6.45 -8.55 -9.35
C TYR A 5 7.39 -9.50 -10.10
N LEU A 6 7.10 -10.82 -10.15
CA LEU A 6 7.79 -11.72 -11.08
C LEU A 6 7.38 -11.47 -12.55
N SER A 7 6.30 -10.71 -12.77
CA SER A 7 5.66 -10.52 -14.07
C SER A 7 5.22 -9.07 -14.33
N LEU A 8 5.59 -8.15 -13.43
CA LEU A 8 5.31 -6.73 -13.51
C LEU A 8 6.57 -5.95 -13.17
N GLU A 9 6.79 -4.86 -13.89
CA GLU A 9 7.72 -3.83 -13.47
C GLU A 9 7.23 -3.12 -12.21
N THR A 10 8.17 -2.58 -11.43
CA THR A 10 7.88 -1.98 -10.12
C THR A 10 6.90 -0.81 -10.23
N GLY A 11 7.04 0.05 -11.25
CA GLY A 11 6.16 1.21 -11.46
C GLY A 11 4.71 0.81 -11.74
N ILE A 12 4.48 -0.04 -12.75
CA ILE A 12 3.14 -0.58 -13.06
C ILE A 12 2.55 -1.35 -11.86
N GLY A 13 3.34 -2.18 -11.19
CA GLY A 13 2.89 -2.91 -10.02
C GLY A 13 2.45 -1.98 -8.88
N ALA A 14 3.19 -0.91 -8.62
CA ALA A 14 2.81 0.11 -7.65
C ALA A 14 1.52 0.82 -8.07
N LEU A 15 1.39 1.21 -9.35
CA LEU A 15 0.18 1.85 -9.86
C LEU A 15 -1.06 0.99 -9.62
N ILE A 16 -1.01 -0.29 -10.02
CA ILE A 16 -2.12 -1.22 -9.85
C ILE A 16 -2.43 -1.44 -8.37
N LEU A 17 -1.40 -1.61 -7.53
CA LEU A 17 -1.56 -1.83 -6.10
C LEU A 17 -2.29 -0.65 -5.44
N PHE A 18 -1.75 0.56 -5.55
CA PHE A 18 -2.30 1.73 -4.87
C PHE A 18 -3.64 2.19 -5.47
N ALA A 19 -3.85 1.97 -6.77
CA ALA A 19 -5.18 2.16 -7.38
C ALA A 19 -6.22 1.19 -6.79
N ALA A 20 -5.88 -0.10 -6.68
CA ALA A 20 -6.77 -1.09 -6.08
C ALA A 20 -7.04 -0.80 -4.59
N VAL A 21 -6.02 -0.33 -3.85
CA VAL A 21 -6.18 0.11 -2.45
C VAL A 21 -7.15 1.29 -2.36
N GLN A 22 -6.95 2.35 -3.17
CA GLN A 22 -7.83 3.51 -3.18
C GLN A 22 -9.27 3.15 -3.54
N ILE A 23 -9.47 2.43 -4.64
CA ILE A 23 -10.80 2.06 -5.13
C ILE A 23 -11.52 1.18 -4.10
N SER A 24 -10.83 0.18 -3.54
CA SER A 24 -11.44 -0.72 -2.55
C SER A 24 -11.76 0.01 -1.24
N MET A 25 -10.87 0.83 -0.72
CA MET A 25 -11.11 1.53 0.54
C MET A 25 -12.22 2.58 0.39
N ILE A 26 -12.19 3.42 -0.65
CA ILE A 26 -13.25 4.41 -0.90
C ILE A 26 -14.58 3.70 -1.14
N GLY A 27 -14.61 2.66 -1.99
CA GLY A 27 -15.82 1.91 -2.29
C GLY A 27 -16.46 1.26 -1.05
N ILE A 28 -15.66 0.60 -0.21
CA ILE A 28 -16.15 -0.01 1.03
C ILE A 28 -16.68 1.06 1.99
N ASN A 29 -16.00 2.21 2.12
CA ASN A 29 -16.48 3.29 2.99
C ASN A 29 -17.79 3.90 2.49
N ILE A 30 -17.97 4.05 1.17
CA ILE A 30 -19.24 4.48 0.57
C ILE A 30 -20.37 3.49 0.87
N VAL A 31 -20.12 2.19 0.73
CA VAL A 31 -21.09 1.14 1.08
C VAL A 31 -21.44 1.17 2.57
N LYS A 32 -20.48 1.53 3.43
CA LYS A 32 -20.67 1.71 4.88
C LYS A 32 -21.30 3.06 5.26
N GLY A 33 -21.65 3.90 4.29
CA GLY A 33 -22.37 5.15 4.49
C GLY A 33 -21.52 6.42 4.55
N GLU A 34 -20.19 6.35 4.41
CA GLU A 34 -19.37 7.56 4.23
C GLU A 34 -19.69 8.21 2.88
N ARG A 35 -19.96 9.51 2.85
CA ARG A 35 -20.22 10.26 1.62
C ARG A 35 -19.19 11.37 1.42
N PRO A 36 -18.18 11.18 0.57
CA PRO A 36 -17.22 12.23 0.28
C PRO A 36 -17.92 13.45 -0.33
N GLY A 37 -17.65 14.64 0.21
CA GLY A 37 -18.15 15.89 -0.36
C GLY A 37 -17.52 16.19 -1.73
N GLY A 38 -18.12 17.09 -2.51
CA GLY A 38 -17.58 17.46 -3.84
C GLY A 38 -16.13 17.95 -3.80
N VAL A 39 -15.76 18.71 -2.76
CA VAL A 39 -14.37 19.18 -2.55
C VAL A 39 -13.44 18.03 -2.17
N GLN A 40 -13.91 17.02 -1.42
CA GLN A 40 -13.11 15.82 -1.13
C GLN A 40 -12.88 15.00 -2.40
N TRP A 41 -13.89 14.87 -3.27
CA TRP A 41 -13.71 14.24 -4.59
C TRP A 41 -12.66 14.95 -5.44
N LEU A 42 -12.67 16.28 -5.43
CA LEU A 42 -11.63 17.06 -6.11
C LEU A 42 -10.24 16.74 -5.55
N GLY A 43 -10.08 16.67 -4.22
CA GLY A 43 -8.80 16.26 -3.60
C GLY A 43 -8.37 14.82 -3.93
N ILE A 44 -9.32 13.88 -3.96
CA ILE A 44 -9.10 12.49 -4.39
C ILE A 44 -8.60 12.45 -5.84
N ILE A 45 -9.27 13.17 -6.74
CA ILE A 45 -8.91 13.20 -8.17
C ILE A 45 -7.53 13.83 -8.35
N ILE A 46 -7.26 14.98 -7.74
CA ILE A 46 -5.97 15.67 -7.85
C ILE A 46 -4.83 14.78 -7.34
N SER A 47 -4.99 14.18 -6.16
CA SER A 47 -3.95 13.32 -5.59
C SER A 47 -3.72 12.07 -6.43
N PHE A 48 -4.78 11.43 -6.93
CA PHE A 48 -4.65 10.27 -7.79
C PHE A 48 -4.04 10.59 -9.15
N SER A 49 -4.40 11.74 -9.75
CA SER A 49 -3.74 12.23 -10.96
C SER A 49 -2.26 12.51 -10.74
N GLY A 50 -1.88 13.09 -9.59
CA GLY A 50 -0.49 13.30 -9.21
C GLY A 50 0.29 11.99 -9.07
N PHE A 51 -0.36 10.96 -8.51
CA PHE A 51 0.20 9.62 -8.40
C PHE A 51 0.37 8.92 -9.76
N ILE A 52 -0.63 9.02 -10.65
CA ILE A 52 -0.51 8.51 -12.02
C ILE A 52 0.62 9.25 -12.75
N TYR A 53 0.68 10.57 -12.60
CA TYR A 53 1.73 11.38 -13.19
C TYR A 53 3.11 10.90 -12.71
N LEU A 54 3.31 10.73 -11.39
CA LEU A 54 4.56 10.22 -10.81
C LEU A 54 5.04 8.91 -11.43
N LEU A 55 4.12 8.00 -11.74
CA LEU A 55 4.44 6.66 -12.27
C LEU A 55 4.41 6.58 -13.80
N LEU A 56 3.99 7.66 -14.48
CA LEU A 56 3.87 7.74 -15.93
C LEU A 56 5.15 7.30 -16.66
N PRO A 57 6.37 7.72 -16.23
CA PRO A 57 7.61 7.34 -16.93
C PRO A 57 7.91 5.84 -16.85
N SER A 58 7.32 5.13 -15.89
CA SER A 58 7.55 3.70 -15.64
C SER A 58 6.39 2.83 -16.14
N LEU A 59 5.54 3.35 -17.03
CA LEU A 59 4.41 2.59 -17.57
C LEU A 59 4.85 1.66 -18.71
N SER A 60 4.54 0.38 -18.54
CA SER A 60 4.62 -0.65 -19.57
C SER A 60 3.33 -1.48 -19.60
N SER A 61 3.16 -2.31 -20.63
CA SER A 61 1.97 -3.16 -20.73
C SER A 61 2.02 -4.28 -19.67
N PRO A 62 1.08 -4.34 -18.71
CA PRO A 62 1.12 -5.36 -17.66
C PRO A 62 0.77 -6.74 -18.22
N SER A 63 1.42 -7.77 -17.69
CA SER A 63 0.92 -9.14 -17.86
C SER A 63 -0.44 -9.30 -17.15
N LEU A 64 -1.37 -10.03 -17.76
CA LEU A 64 -2.70 -10.26 -17.17
C LEU A 64 -2.60 -10.94 -15.78
N LYS A 65 -1.70 -11.94 -15.66
CA LYS A 65 -1.46 -12.64 -14.40
C LYS A 65 -0.95 -11.69 -13.31
N GLY A 66 0.04 -10.85 -13.64
CA GLY A 66 0.58 -9.85 -12.73
C GLY A 66 -0.49 -8.85 -12.28
N PHE A 67 -1.28 -8.33 -13.23
CA PHE A 67 -2.37 -7.40 -12.96
C PHE A 67 -3.39 -7.98 -11.96
N ILE A 68 -3.87 -9.20 -12.18
CA ILE A 68 -4.83 -9.85 -11.28
C ILE A 68 -4.23 -10.03 -9.88
N LEU A 69 -3.01 -10.58 -9.78
CA LEU A 69 -2.35 -10.82 -8.50
C LEU A 69 -2.07 -9.53 -7.72
N MET A 70 -1.71 -8.45 -8.41
CA MET A 70 -1.44 -7.17 -7.77
C MET A 70 -2.73 -6.48 -7.33
N THR A 71 -3.78 -6.54 -8.15
CA THR A 71 -5.11 -6.03 -7.80
C THR A 71 -5.66 -6.72 -6.56
N LEU A 72 -5.61 -8.06 -6.50
CA LEU A 72 -6.03 -8.82 -5.33
C LEU A 72 -5.23 -8.44 -4.07
N ALA A 73 -3.92 -8.20 -4.23
CA ALA A 73 -3.09 -7.75 -3.11
C ALA A 73 -3.50 -6.35 -2.62
N GLY A 74 -3.80 -5.43 -3.53
CA GLY A 74 -4.27 -4.09 -3.17
C GLY A 74 -5.62 -4.09 -2.49
N VAL A 75 -6.57 -4.89 -3.00
CA VAL A 75 -7.88 -5.09 -2.34
C VAL A 75 -7.71 -5.70 -0.96
N ALA A 76 -6.88 -6.74 -0.81
CA ALA A 76 -6.62 -7.37 0.49
C ALA A 76 -6.03 -6.38 1.49
N TRP A 77 -5.10 -5.52 1.06
CA TRP A 77 -4.55 -4.44 1.89
C TRP A 77 -5.61 -3.39 2.28
N GLY A 78 -6.47 -3.00 1.33
CA GLY A 78 -7.56 -2.06 1.60
C GLY A 78 -8.54 -2.61 2.64
N VAL A 79 -8.96 -3.86 2.48
CA VAL A 79 -9.83 -4.57 3.43
C VAL A 79 -9.17 -4.68 4.81
N TYR A 80 -7.91 -5.11 4.87
CA TYR A 80 -7.12 -5.18 6.10
C TYR A 80 -7.07 -3.83 6.84
N SER A 81 -6.81 -2.76 6.10
CA SER A 81 -6.71 -1.40 6.63
C SER A 81 -8.04 -0.88 7.17
N LEU A 82 -9.17 -1.29 6.59
CA LEU A 82 -10.49 -0.89 7.10
C LEU A 82 -10.95 -1.72 8.30
N GLN A 83 -10.62 -3.03 8.36
CA GLN A 83 -10.90 -3.86 9.54
C GLN A 83 -10.22 -3.32 10.81
N ALA A 84 -9.08 -2.65 10.64
CA ALA A 84 -8.42 -1.90 11.71
C ALA A 84 -9.32 -0.92 12.45
N LYS A 85 -10.23 -0.28 11.71
CA LYS A 85 -11.13 0.76 12.22
C LYS A 85 -12.33 0.16 12.94
N GLU A 86 -12.84 -0.97 12.47
CA GLU A 86 -14.09 -1.57 12.99
C GLU A 86 -13.91 -2.29 14.33
N THR A 87 -12.66 -2.58 14.69
CA THR A 87 -12.41 -3.42 15.85
C THR A 87 -12.17 -2.56 17.10
N ASN A 88 -13.11 -2.59 18.04
CA ASN A 88 -13.07 -1.86 19.31
C ASN A 88 -11.66 -1.90 19.97
N ALA A 89 -11.17 -0.71 20.33
CA ALA A 89 -9.86 -0.54 20.99
C ALA A 89 -9.82 -1.10 22.41
N GLN A 90 -10.98 -1.37 23.02
CA GLN A 90 -11.10 -1.81 24.41
C GLN A 90 -10.64 -3.26 24.66
N ASN A 91 -10.60 -4.12 23.65
CA ASN A 91 -10.30 -5.55 23.86
C ASN A 91 -8.91 -5.99 23.40
N ASP A 92 -8.26 -5.26 22.47
CA ASP A 92 -7.06 -5.78 21.82
C ASP A 92 -6.20 -4.67 21.20
N SER A 93 -4.91 -4.63 21.57
CA SER A 93 -3.98 -3.58 21.14
C SER A 93 -3.70 -3.65 19.62
N ALA A 94 -3.28 -2.54 19.01
CA ALA A 94 -2.88 -2.50 17.60
C ALA A 94 -1.73 -3.49 17.31
N LEU A 95 -0.81 -3.64 18.26
CA LEU A 95 0.30 -4.57 18.18
C LEU A 95 -0.18 -6.03 18.22
N THR A 96 -1.08 -6.39 19.14
CA THR A 96 -1.60 -7.76 19.27
C THR A 96 -2.29 -8.23 18.00
N LYS A 97 -3.06 -7.35 17.34
CA LYS A 97 -3.71 -7.66 16.06
C LYS A 97 -2.70 -7.85 14.93
N THR A 98 -1.68 -7.00 14.87
CA THR A 98 -0.59 -7.13 13.89
C THR A 98 0.12 -8.48 14.07
N VAL A 99 0.47 -8.84 15.31
CA VAL A 99 1.07 -10.13 15.64
C VAL A 99 0.18 -11.28 15.21
N ARG A 100 -1.12 -11.25 15.54
CA ARG A 100 -2.09 -12.29 15.13
C ARG A 100 -2.15 -12.43 13.60
N ASN A 101 -2.20 -11.33 12.87
CA ASN A 101 -2.23 -11.33 11.41
C ASN A 101 -0.95 -11.94 10.82
N PHE A 102 0.22 -11.63 11.40
CA PHE A 102 1.48 -12.25 10.99
C PHE A 102 1.47 -13.75 11.27
N ILE A 103 1.06 -14.19 12.47
CA ILE A 103 0.98 -15.61 12.81
C ILE A 103 0.02 -16.35 11.87
N TRP A 104 -1.16 -15.79 11.60
CA TRP A 104 -2.12 -16.39 10.69
C TRP A 104 -1.66 -16.39 9.23
N SER A 105 -0.71 -15.54 8.86
CA SER A 105 -0.08 -15.58 7.53
C SER A 105 0.93 -16.73 7.38
N ILE A 106 1.53 -17.23 8.48
CA ILE A 106 2.58 -18.25 8.46
C ILE A 106 2.15 -19.52 7.70
N PRO A 107 0.98 -20.14 7.95
CA PRO A 107 0.56 -21.33 7.21
C PRO A 107 0.46 -21.10 5.70
N PHE A 108 -0.04 -19.92 5.28
CA PHE A 108 -0.13 -19.57 3.87
C PHE A 108 1.25 -19.31 3.25
N CYS A 109 2.14 -18.63 3.98
CA CYS A 109 3.53 -18.43 3.57
C CYS A 109 4.29 -19.75 3.43
N LEU A 110 4.12 -20.68 4.37
CA LEU A 110 4.71 -22.02 4.32
C LEU A 110 4.15 -22.83 3.15
N LEU A 111 2.83 -22.79 2.92
CA LEU A 111 2.20 -23.46 1.78
C LEU A 111 2.74 -22.92 0.45
N LEU A 112 2.84 -21.59 0.30
CA LEU A 112 3.40 -20.96 -0.89
C LEU A 112 4.89 -21.28 -1.06
N PHE A 113 5.65 -21.32 0.03
CA PHE A 113 7.05 -21.71 0.01
C PHE A 113 7.20 -23.15 -0.49
N VAL A 114 6.49 -24.11 0.11
CA VAL A 114 6.51 -25.52 -0.32
C VAL A 114 6.05 -25.67 -1.78
N ALA A 115 4.97 -25.02 -2.18
CA ALA A 115 4.50 -25.03 -3.56
C ALA A 115 5.56 -24.48 -4.53
N SER A 116 6.27 -23.41 -4.14
CA SER A 116 7.37 -22.85 -4.91
C SER A 116 8.52 -23.83 -5.08
N LEU A 117 8.85 -24.61 -4.04
CA LEU A 117 9.88 -25.65 -4.11
C LEU A 117 9.47 -26.78 -5.06
N SER A 118 8.21 -27.20 -5.01
CA SER A 118 7.69 -28.26 -5.89
C SER A 118 7.68 -27.85 -7.36
N ILE A 119 7.39 -26.58 -7.67
CA ILE A 119 7.31 -26.08 -9.05
C ILE A 119 8.70 -25.77 -9.62
N ASN A 120 9.57 -25.12 -8.84
CA ASN A 120 10.85 -24.57 -9.33
C ASN A 120 12.07 -25.42 -8.93
N GLY A 121 11.87 -26.48 -8.14
CA GLY A 121 12.94 -27.27 -7.56
C GLY A 121 13.73 -26.51 -6.48
N THR A 122 14.77 -27.17 -5.95
CA THR A 122 15.61 -26.63 -4.87
C THR A 122 16.94 -26.06 -5.37
N GLN A 123 17.29 -26.28 -6.64
CA GLN A 123 18.61 -25.92 -7.20
C GLN A 123 18.88 -24.41 -7.24
N GLN A 124 17.83 -23.58 -7.21
CA GLN A 124 17.90 -22.12 -7.22
C GLN A 124 18.01 -21.52 -5.80
N ILE A 125 17.87 -22.32 -4.73
CA ILE A 125 17.91 -21.81 -3.36
C ILE A 125 19.36 -21.55 -2.97
N LYS A 126 19.75 -20.28 -2.94
CA LYS A 126 21.01 -19.84 -2.37
C LYS A 126 20.74 -19.12 -1.06
N VAL A 127 21.04 -19.79 0.05
CA VAL A 127 20.91 -19.18 1.38
C VAL A 127 22.21 -18.46 1.71
N GLN A 128 22.17 -17.12 1.70
CA GLN A 128 23.27 -16.27 2.14
C GLN A 128 22.87 -15.58 3.45
N MET A 129 23.78 -15.57 4.44
CA MET A 129 23.50 -14.98 5.76
C MET A 129 23.05 -13.52 5.65
N MET A 130 23.70 -12.73 4.80
CA MET A 130 23.30 -11.33 4.55
C MET A 130 21.88 -11.24 3.98
N GLY A 131 21.51 -12.11 3.04
CA GLY A 131 20.16 -12.16 2.49
C GLY A 131 19.10 -12.51 3.55
N LEU A 132 19.42 -13.43 4.46
CA LEU A 132 18.54 -13.75 5.59
C LEU A 132 18.36 -12.56 6.52
N VAL A 133 19.45 -11.89 6.90
CA VAL A 133 19.40 -10.70 7.76
C VAL A 133 18.56 -9.60 7.11
N LEU A 134 18.79 -9.31 5.83
CA LEU A 134 18.01 -8.32 5.08
C LEU A 134 16.53 -8.71 4.95
N ALA A 135 16.22 -10.00 4.75
CA ALA A 135 14.84 -10.47 4.68
C ALA A 135 14.13 -10.35 6.05
N VAL A 136 14.81 -10.61 7.16
CA VAL A 136 14.23 -10.44 8.51
C VAL A 136 14.04 -8.96 8.82
N VAL A 137 15.05 -8.12 8.56
CA VAL A 137 14.98 -6.69 8.82
C VAL A 137 13.89 -6.03 7.97
N SER A 138 13.87 -6.27 6.65
CA SER A 138 12.89 -5.66 5.74
C SER A 138 11.49 -6.31 5.81
N GLY A 139 11.44 -7.62 6.02
CA GLY A 139 10.19 -8.37 6.01
C GLY A 139 9.47 -8.36 7.35
N ALA A 140 10.18 -8.66 8.44
CA ALA A 140 9.58 -8.79 9.77
C ALA A 140 9.66 -7.49 10.57
N VAL A 141 10.85 -6.90 10.70
CA VAL A 141 11.06 -5.74 11.59
C VAL A 141 10.39 -4.49 11.05
N THR A 142 10.73 -4.05 9.84
CA THR A 142 10.17 -2.80 9.28
C THR A 142 8.67 -2.93 9.01
N SER A 143 8.20 -4.08 8.53
CA SER A 143 6.75 -4.31 8.33
C SER A 143 6.00 -4.38 9.67
N GLY A 144 6.56 -5.06 10.68
CA GLY A 144 5.95 -5.15 12.00
C GLY A 144 5.77 -3.78 12.64
N VAL A 145 6.80 -2.93 12.58
CA VAL A 145 6.74 -1.54 13.04
C VAL A 145 5.73 -0.73 12.22
N GLY A 146 5.83 -0.78 10.89
CA GLY A 146 4.95 -0.03 10.00
C GLY A 146 3.48 -0.38 10.18
N TYR A 147 3.16 -1.67 10.29
CA TYR A 147 1.78 -2.15 10.43
C TYR A 147 1.22 -1.83 11.82
N ALA A 148 2.03 -1.93 12.88
CA ALA A 148 1.62 -1.54 14.22
C ALA A 148 1.28 -0.04 14.31
N ILE A 149 2.14 0.82 13.74
CA ILE A 149 1.90 2.26 13.64
C ILE A 149 0.65 2.52 12.79
N TRP A 150 0.53 1.88 11.63
CA TRP A 150 -0.62 2.05 10.74
C TRP A 150 -1.94 1.68 11.43
N TYR A 151 -2.02 0.53 12.08
CA TYR A 151 -3.22 0.11 12.84
C TYR A 151 -3.60 1.08 13.96
N GLN A 152 -2.63 1.81 14.52
CA GLN A 152 -2.89 2.82 15.55
C GLN A 152 -3.36 4.14 14.95
N VAL A 153 -2.77 4.57 13.83
CA VAL A 153 -3.09 5.83 13.15
C VAL A 153 -4.40 5.74 12.39
N VAL A 154 -4.66 4.66 11.66
CA VAL A 154 -5.83 4.51 10.78
C VAL A 154 -7.16 4.62 11.52
N LYS A 155 -7.18 4.27 12.82
CA LYS A 155 -8.36 4.43 13.70
C LYS A 155 -8.73 5.89 13.94
N GLN A 156 -7.78 6.81 13.80
CA GLN A 156 -7.96 8.24 14.00
C GLN A 156 -8.33 8.97 12.69
N LEU A 157 -8.27 8.28 11.55
CA LEU A 157 -8.59 8.84 10.24
C LEU A 157 -10.00 8.43 9.81
N ASN A 158 -10.74 9.33 9.16
CA ASN A 158 -11.93 8.92 8.41
C ASN A 158 -11.52 8.01 7.22
N GLY A 159 -12.46 7.22 6.70
CA GLY A 159 -12.13 6.18 5.72
C GLY A 159 -11.58 6.75 4.43
N THR A 160 -12.17 7.85 3.98
CA THR A 160 -11.70 8.61 2.81
C THR A 160 -10.25 9.11 2.96
N LEU A 161 -9.93 9.77 4.07
CA LEU A 161 -8.59 10.28 4.38
C LEU A 161 -7.57 9.13 4.52
N ALA A 162 -7.95 8.03 5.16
CA ALA A 162 -7.12 6.84 5.25
C ALA A 162 -6.78 6.29 3.85
N SER A 163 -7.73 6.32 2.92
CA SER A 163 -7.57 5.84 1.56
C SER A 163 -6.58 6.70 0.76
N VAL A 164 -6.78 8.02 0.74
CA VAL A 164 -5.91 8.93 -0.03
C VAL A 164 -4.51 9.04 0.57
N SER A 165 -4.35 8.87 1.88
CA SER A 165 -3.04 8.91 2.55
C SER A 165 -2.09 7.81 2.06
N GLN A 166 -2.61 6.72 1.47
CA GLN A 166 -1.80 5.65 0.90
C GLN A 166 -0.96 6.14 -0.29
N LEU A 167 -1.41 7.18 -1.00
CA LEU A 167 -0.65 7.79 -2.10
C LEU A 167 0.61 8.51 -1.66
N LEU A 168 0.79 8.76 -0.35
CA LEU A 168 2.02 9.33 0.19
C LEU A 168 3.18 8.32 0.14
N VAL A 169 2.89 7.01 0.15
CA VAL A 169 3.93 5.97 0.18
C VAL A 169 4.87 6.06 -1.03
N PRO A 170 4.38 6.12 -2.28
CA PRO A 170 5.22 6.35 -3.45
C PRO A 170 6.05 7.64 -3.38
N VAL A 171 5.46 8.75 -2.92
CA VAL A 171 6.16 10.04 -2.81
C VAL A 171 7.31 9.96 -1.81
N ILE A 172 7.07 9.36 -0.64
CA ILE A 172 8.08 9.15 0.39
C ILE A 172 9.17 8.21 -0.11
N ALA A 173 8.80 7.11 -0.80
CA ALA A 173 9.76 6.17 -1.35
C ALA A 173 10.70 6.84 -2.36
N THR A 174 10.17 7.63 -3.31
CA THR A 174 10.98 8.38 -4.27
C THR A 174 11.84 9.44 -3.58
N ALA A 175 11.30 10.18 -2.59
CA ALA A 175 12.10 11.13 -1.82
C ALA A 175 13.28 10.47 -1.08
N MET A 176 13.07 9.27 -0.54
CA MET A 176 14.13 8.48 0.08
C MET A 176 15.14 7.97 -0.96
N GLY A 177 14.70 7.58 -2.16
CA GLY A 177 15.60 7.23 -3.28
C GLY A 177 16.53 8.39 -3.65
N ILE A 178 15.98 9.59 -3.78
CA ILE A 178 16.75 10.82 -4.04
C ILE A 178 17.74 11.09 -2.89
N SER A 179 17.29 11.00 -1.64
CA SER A 179 18.09 11.40 -0.47
C SER A 179 19.17 10.39 -0.08
N PHE A 180 18.88 9.10 -0.17
CA PHE A 180 19.76 8.03 0.33
C PHE A 180 20.45 7.24 -0.78
N LEU A 181 19.86 7.16 -1.98
CA LEU A 181 20.42 6.41 -3.11
C LEU A 181 21.05 7.32 -4.17
N GLY A 182 20.95 8.65 -4.01
CA GLY A 182 21.53 9.63 -4.92
C GLY A 182 20.81 9.72 -6.27
N GLU A 183 19.53 9.35 -6.32
CA GLU A 183 18.70 9.55 -7.52
C GLU A 183 18.56 11.05 -7.81
N ALA A 184 18.52 11.41 -9.09
CA ALA A 184 18.40 12.81 -9.49
C ALA A 184 17.01 13.36 -9.15
N LEU A 185 16.96 14.52 -8.51
CA LEU A 185 15.73 15.29 -8.36
C LEU A 185 15.34 15.84 -9.73
N ASP A 186 14.12 15.54 -10.18
CA ASP A 186 13.58 16.07 -11.43
C ASP A 186 12.30 16.90 -11.19
N ASN A 187 11.97 17.75 -12.18
CA ASN A 187 10.77 18.58 -12.13
C ASN A 187 9.49 17.73 -12.14
N HIS A 188 9.56 16.53 -12.69
CA HIS A 188 8.47 15.58 -12.76
C HIS A 188 8.03 15.15 -11.34
N PHE A 189 8.97 14.74 -10.50
CA PHE A 189 8.74 14.41 -9.10
C PHE A 189 8.20 15.60 -8.30
N ILE A 190 8.73 16.81 -8.52
CA ILE A 190 8.26 18.02 -7.82
C ILE A 190 6.78 18.29 -8.12
N VAL A 191 6.39 18.28 -9.40
CA VAL A 191 5.00 18.50 -9.81
C VAL A 191 4.08 17.39 -9.28
N ALA A 192 4.50 16.12 -9.40
CA ALA A 192 3.76 14.99 -8.86
C ALA A 192 3.54 15.12 -7.34
N THR A 193 4.59 15.50 -6.61
CA THR A 193 4.56 15.67 -5.16
C THR A 193 3.59 16.78 -4.75
N ILE A 194 3.62 17.93 -5.44
CA ILE A 194 2.67 19.03 -5.19
C ILE A 194 1.23 18.58 -5.41
N MET A 195 0.96 17.83 -6.49
CA MET A 195 -0.37 17.31 -6.77
C MET A 195 -0.83 16.31 -5.70
N VAL A 196 0.01 15.32 -5.34
CA VAL A 196 -0.34 14.32 -4.32
C VAL A 196 -0.57 14.99 -2.97
N LEU A 197 0.37 15.78 -2.47
CA LEU A 197 0.28 16.45 -1.18
C LEU A 197 -0.88 17.46 -1.14
N GLY A 198 -1.05 18.25 -2.20
CA GLY A 198 -2.14 19.21 -2.31
C GLY A 198 -3.51 18.53 -2.31
N GLY A 199 -3.69 17.45 -3.09
CA GLY A 199 -4.93 16.68 -3.09
C GLY A 199 -5.25 16.03 -1.75
N VAL A 200 -4.25 15.44 -1.08
CA VAL A 200 -4.40 14.88 0.28
C VAL A 200 -4.74 15.97 1.29
N MET A 201 -4.10 17.14 1.20
CA MET A 201 -4.38 18.28 2.08
C MET A 201 -5.82 18.79 1.92
N ILE A 202 -6.33 18.87 0.68
CA ILE A 202 -7.74 19.23 0.41
C ILE A 202 -8.69 18.25 1.12
N VAL A 203 -8.44 16.94 1.03
CA VAL A 203 -9.25 15.92 1.71
C VAL A 203 -9.16 16.05 3.24
N LEU A 204 -7.97 16.38 3.76
CA LEU A 204 -7.72 16.54 5.20
C LEU A 204 -8.48 17.73 5.81
N VAL A 205 -8.46 18.90 5.14
CA VAL A 205 -9.06 20.14 5.68
C VAL A 205 -10.55 20.27 5.38
N THR A 206 -11.09 19.42 4.49
CA THR A 206 -12.50 19.43 4.14
C THR A 206 -13.29 18.43 4.98
N PRO A 207 -14.26 18.86 5.79
CA PRO A 207 -15.14 17.95 6.53
C PRO A 207 -15.92 17.05 5.56
N GLY A 208 -15.95 15.75 5.83
CA GLY A 208 -16.93 14.87 5.18
C GLY A 208 -18.34 15.27 5.58
N ARG A 209 -19.31 15.15 4.66
CA ARG A 209 -20.72 15.35 5.03
C ARG A 209 -21.13 14.24 5.99
N LYS A 210 -21.40 14.61 7.25
CA LYS A 210 -22.16 13.77 8.18
C LYS A 210 -23.64 14.10 7.99
N GLU A 211 -24.43 13.11 7.61
CA GLU A 211 -25.87 13.09 7.91
C GLU A 211 -26.08 12.24 9.15
#